data_AF-A0A8J9X2P8-F1
#
_entry.id   AF-A0A8J9X2P8-F1
#
_cell.length_a   1.000
_cell.length_b   1.000
_cell.length_c   1.000
_cell.angle_alpha   90.00
_cell.angle_beta   90.00
_cell.angle_gamma   90.00
#
_symmetry.space_group_name_H-M   'P 1'
#
loop_
_entity.id
_entity.type
_entity.pdbx_description
1 polymer ?
#
loop_
_entity_poly.entity_id
_entity_poly.type
_entity_poly.pdbx_seq_one_letter_code
_entity_poly.pdbx_strand_id
1 'polypeptide(L)'
;NMSREDSWIGWHNDSGFFTALAGDLYVDHETGQVLDQSPDPAAGLYVIHRSGQTQKVNIPPDCVAVQMGECLQIVTGGAVTATPHCVR
;
A
#
# COMPACT_ATOMS: atom_id res chain seq x y z
N ASN A 1 -21.84 -1.82 8.90
CA ASN A 1 -20.54 -1.80 9.60
C ASN A 1 -19.43 -1.78 8.57
N MET A 2 -19.00 -0.59 8.13
CA MET A 2 -17.69 -0.45 7.49
C MET A 2 -16.67 -0.51 8.63
N SER A 3 -15.82 -1.52 8.67
CA SER A 3 -14.67 -1.52 9.56
C SER A 3 -13.78 -0.32 9.18
N ARG A 4 -13.07 0.27 10.14
CA ARG A 4 -12.06 1.32 9.91
C ARG A 4 -10.93 0.91 8.94
N GLU A 5 -10.96 -0.31 8.43
CA GLU A 5 -9.86 -0.95 7.72
C GLU A 5 -9.89 -0.73 6.20
N ASP A 6 -11.00 -0.17 5.68
CA ASP A 6 -11.24 0.10 4.25
C ASP A 6 -11.63 1.58 4.02
N SER A 7 -11.11 2.51 4.82
CA SER A 7 -11.57 3.91 4.84
C SER A 7 -11.32 4.67 3.55
N TRP A 8 -10.19 4.44 2.87
CA TRP A 8 -9.81 5.19 1.66
C TRP A 8 -9.82 4.32 0.42
N ILE A 9 -9.05 3.22 0.43
CA ILE A 9 -9.08 2.19 -0.61
C ILE A 9 -9.16 0.84 0.06
N GLY A 10 -10.23 0.09 -0.22
CA GLY A 10 -10.44 -1.25 0.35
C GLY A 10 -9.42 -2.28 -0.16
N TRP A 11 -9.39 -3.44 0.50
CA TRP A 11 -8.53 -4.56 0.10
C TRP A 11 -8.72 -4.98 -1.36
N HIS A 12 -7.64 -5.00 -2.12
CA HIS A 12 -7.64 -5.43 -3.52
C HIS A 12 -6.24 -5.88 -3.98
N ASN A 13 -6.17 -6.36 -5.22
CA ASN A 13 -4.94 -6.54 -5.98
C ASN A 13 -4.95 -5.62 -7.20
N ASP A 14 -3.76 -5.22 -7.64
CA ASP A 14 -3.62 -4.57 -8.95
C ASP A 14 -3.65 -5.60 -10.08
N SER A 15 -4.31 -5.29 -11.18
CA SER A 15 -4.44 -6.21 -12.32
C SER A 15 -3.18 -6.32 -13.20
N GLY A 16 -2.22 -5.38 -13.07
CA GLY A 16 -1.05 -5.28 -13.94
C GLY A 16 0.06 -6.31 -13.68
N PHE A 17 1.25 -6.07 -14.25
CA PHE A 17 2.45 -6.88 -13.95
C PHE A 17 3.13 -6.39 -12.66
N PHE A 18 3.49 -5.11 -12.64
CA PHE A 18 4.11 -4.42 -11.53
C PHE A 18 3.41 -3.09 -11.28
N THR A 19 3.34 -2.70 -10.01
CA THR A 19 2.98 -1.34 -9.61
C THR A 19 4.13 -0.76 -8.83
N ALA A 20 4.64 0.40 -9.27
CA ALA A 20 5.66 1.15 -8.55
C ALA A 20 4.98 2.26 -7.74
N LEU A 21 5.26 2.31 -6.44
CA LEU A 21 4.65 3.21 -5.48
C LEU A 21 5.74 4.08 -4.84
N ALA A 22 5.55 5.40 -4.88
CA ALA A 22 6.27 6.31 -4.00
C ALA A 22 5.69 6.21 -2.58
N GLY A 23 6.46 6.65 -1.57
CA GLY A 23 5.98 6.73 -0.20
C GLY A 23 4.89 7.78 0.01
N ASP A 24 4.20 7.66 1.14
CA ASP A 24 3.17 8.60 1.56
C ASP A 24 3.75 10.02 1.73
N LEU A 25 2.97 11.04 1.34
CA LEU A 25 3.30 12.44 1.53
C LEU A 25 2.18 13.12 2.33
N TYR A 26 2.53 13.64 3.51
CA TYR A 26 1.60 14.34 4.38
C TYR A 26 1.87 15.83 4.31
N VAL A 27 0.81 16.63 4.12
CA VAL A 27 0.91 18.08 3.99
C VAL A 27 -0.11 18.73 4.92
N ASP A 28 0.35 19.69 5.72
CA ASP A 28 -0.52 20.51 6.54
C ASP A 28 -1.39 21.40 5.64
N HIS A 29 -2.71 21.32 5.82
CA HIS A 29 -3.66 21.98 4.93
C HIS A 29 -3.63 23.51 5.04
N GLU A 30 -3.37 24.06 6.23
CA GLU A 30 -3.42 25.51 6.47
C GLU A 30 -2.13 26.20 6.02
N THR A 31 -0.98 25.57 6.28
CA THR A 31 0.35 26.14 6.07
C THR A 31 1.03 25.64 4.79
N GLY A 32 0.59 24.51 4.23
CA GLY A 32 1.21 23.86 3.08
C GLY A 32 2.55 23.17 3.40
N GLN A 33 2.93 23.06 4.67
CA GLN A 33 4.19 22.43 5.07
C GLN A 33 4.10 20.91 4.94
N VAL A 34 5.17 20.28 4.44
CA VAL A 34 5.33 18.83 4.46
C VAL A 34 5.58 18.37 5.89
N LEU A 35 4.83 17.36 6.33
CA LEU A 35 4.98 16.76 7.65
C LEU A 35 5.91 15.54 7.56
N ASP A 36 6.78 15.38 8.56
CA ASP A 36 7.69 14.23 8.64
C ASP A 36 6.95 12.88 8.79
N GLN A 37 5.72 12.91 9.32
CA GLN A 37 4.87 11.74 9.51
C GLN A 37 3.39 12.12 9.52
N SER A 38 2.53 11.12 9.29
CA SER A 38 1.08 11.28 9.43
C SER A 38 0.69 11.73 10.83
N PRO A 39 -0.27 12.67 10.98
CA PRO A 39 -0.90 12.95 12.26
C PRO A 39 -1.77 11.78 12.75
N ASP A 40 -2.25 10.92 11.84
CA ASP A 40 -2.93 9.66 12.19
C ASP A 40 -1.94 8.48 12.07
N PRO A 41 -1.53 7.84 13.18
CA PRO A 41 -0.59 6.72 13.14
C PRO A 41 -1.14 5.48 12.41
N ALA A 42 -2.45 5.37 12.21
CA ALA A 42 -3.08 4.28 11.46
C ALA A 42 -3.21 4.56 9.96
N ALA A 43 -3.00 5.78 9.50
CA ALA A 43 -3.13 6.11 8.08
C ALA A 43 -1.94 5.57 7.26
N GLY A 44 -2.21 5.09 6.05
CA GLY A 44 -1.19 4.65 5.09
C GLY A 44 -1.44 3.28 4.48
N LEU A 45 -0.41 2.76 3.79
CA LEU A 45 -0.47 1.50 3.05
C LEU A 45 -0.38 0.26 3.97
N TYR A 46 -1.28 -0.69 3.77
CA TYR A 46 -1.27 -1.99 4.42
C TYR A 46 -1.22 -3.11 3.39
N VAL A 47 -0.46 -4.17 3.66
CA VAL A 47 -0.33 -5.34 2.79
C VAL A 47 -0.56 -6.62 3.57
N ILE A 48 -0.99 -7.68 2.88
CA ILE A 48 -0.98 -9.05 3.44
C ILE A 48 0.29 -9.74 2.97
N HIS A 49 1.19 -10.08 3.90
CA HIS A 49 2.40 -10.84 3.57
C HIS A 49 2.12 -12.35 3.50
N ARG A 50 3.12 -13.13 3.04
CA ARG A 50 2.96 -14.56 2.70
C ARG A 50 2.46 -15.48 3.81
N SER A 51 2.55 -15.07 5.08
CA SER A 51 1.97 -15.83 6.20
C SER A 51 0.51 -15.47 6.49
N GLY A 52 -0.13 -14.66 5.64
CA GLY A 52 -1.52 -14.22 5.77
C GLY A 52 -1.73 -13.10 6.78
N GLN A 53 -0.66 -12.50 7.31
CA GLN A 53 -0.75 -11.42 8.29
C GLN A 53 -0.70 -10.05 7.60
N THR A 54 -1.42 -9.10 8.18
CA THR A 54 -1.46 -7.71 7.74
C THR A 54 -0.30 -6.92 8.32
N GLN A 55 0.41 -6.16 7.48
CA GLN A 55 1.51 -5.29 7.87
C GLN A 55 1.33 -3.89 7.30
N LYS A 56 1.52 -2.85 8.12
CA LYS A 56 1.67 -1.47 7.65
C LYS A 56 3.03 -1.31 6.99
N VAL A 57 3.06 -0.81 5.75
CA VAL A 57 4.29 -0.60 5.01
C VAL A 57 4.72 0.86 5.14
N ASN A 58 5.99 1.09 5.45
CA ASN A 58 6.61 2.41 5.35
C ASN A 58 7.65 2.36 4.22
N ILE A 59 7.46 3.19 3.20
CA ILE A 59 8.40 3.32 2.09
C ILE A 59 9.37 4.44 2.46
N PRO A 60 10.68 4.17 2.59
CA PRO A 60 11.64 5.20 2.99
C PRO A 60 11.66 6.39 2.01
N PRO A 61 12.07 7.58 2.48
CA PRO A 61 12.42 8.69 1.60
C PRO A 61 13.41 8.23 0.52
N ASP A 62 13.26 8.76 -0.69
CA ASP A 62 14.10 8.44 -1.87
C ASP A 62 14.02 6.98 -2.36
N CYS A 63 12.99 6.24 -1.95
CA CYS A 63 12.73 4.88 -2.42
C CYS A 63 11.39 4.78 -3.16
N VAL A 64 11.30 3.78 -4.02
CA VAL A 64 10.04 3.30 -4.61
C VAL A 64 9.83 1.85 -4.19
N ALA A 65 8.63 1.52 -3.75
CA ALA A 65 8.22 0.13 -3.58
C ALA A 65 7.72 -0.42 -4.91
N VAL A 66 7.97 -1.69 -5.16
CA VAL A 66 7.42 -2.41 -6.32
C VAL A 66 6.61 -3.58 -5.82
N GLN A 67 5.31 -3.61 -6.14
CA GLN A 67 4.43 -4.72 -5.84
C GLN A 67 4.05 -5.49 -7.10
N MET A 68 3.75 -6.78 -6.91
CA MET A 68 3.36 -7.69 -7.98
C MET A 68 1.85 -7.60 -8.20
N GLY A 69 1.41 -7.57 -9.46
CA GLY A 69 0.01 -7.62 -9.83
C GLY A 69 -0.45 -9.00 -10.33
N GLU A 70 -1.75 -9.14 -10.56
CA GLU A 70 -2.40 -10.40 -10.92
C GLU A 70 -1.94 -10.95 -12.27
N CYS A 71 -1.65 -10.09 -13.24
CA CYS A 71 -1.13 -10.54 -14.54
C CYS A 71 0.19 -11.29 -14.37
N LEU A 72 1.11 -10.75 -13.55
CA LEU A 72 2.40 -11.38 -13.29
C LEU A 72 2.24 -12.71 -12.54
N GLN A 73 1.31 -12.79 -11.58
CA GLN A 73 0.98 -14.06 -10.92
C GLN A 73 0.52 -15.11 -11.92
N ILE A 74 -0.38 -14.76 -12.84
CA ILE A 74 -0.92 -15.69 -13.83
C ILE A 74 0.17 -16.19 -14.78
N VAL A 75 0.93 -15.29 -15.41
CA VAL A 75 1.93 -15.67 -16.42
C VAL A 75 3.11 -16.46 -15.84
N THR A 76 3.40 -16.29 -14.54
CA THR A 76 4.44 -17.05 -13.85
C THR A 76 3.94 -18.37 -13.26
N GLY A 77 2.66 -18.72 -13.46
CA GLY A 77 2.06 -19.92 -12.87
C GLY A 77 2.06 -19.89 -11.33
N GLY A 78 2.00 -18.71 -10.72
CA GLY A 78 2.00 -18.54 -9.26
C GLY A 78 3.38 -18.57 -8.60
N ALA A 79 4.48 -18.52 -9.36
CA ALA A 79 5.82 -18.40 -8.78
C ALA A 79 6.00 -17.09 -7.99
N VAL A 80 5.26 -16.05 -8.38
CA VAL A 80 5.00 -14.86 -7.58
C VAL A 80 3.49 -14.67 -7.39
N THR A 81 3.10 -13.94 -6.35
CA THR A 81 1.71 -13.72 -5.99
C THR A 81 1.42 -12.23 -6.01
N ALA A 82 0.27 -11.85 -6.56
CA ALA A 82 -0.26 -10.51 -6.43
C ALA A 82 -0.33 -10.13 -4.95
N THR A 83 0.08 -8.91 -4.60
CA THR A 83 0.16 -8.48 -3.20
C THR A 83 -1.15 -7.81 -2.78
N PRO A 84 -1.99 -8.46 -1.95
CA PRO A 84 -3.22 -7.83 -1.50
C PRO A 84 -2.89 -6.65 -0.60
N HIS A 85 -3.54 -5.52 -0.85
CA HIS A 85 -3.26 -4.28 -0.15
C HIS A 85 -4.49 -3.39 -0.01
N CYS A 86 -4.45 -2.48 0.97
CA CYS A 86 -5.45 -1.44 1.20
C CYS A 86 -4.77 -0.15 1.68
N VAL A 87 -5.51 0.95 1.66
CA VAL A 87 -5.09 2.23 2.25
C VAL A 87 -6.11 2.67 3.29
N ARG A 88 -5.61 2.96 4.49
CA ARG A 88 -6.39 3.42 5.64
C ARG A 88 -6.25 4.91 5.84
#